data_AF-A0A7S1Z639-F1
#
_entry.id   AF-A0A7S1Z639-F1
#
_cell.length_a   1.000
_cell.length_b   1.000
_cell.length_c   1.000
_cell.angle_alpha   90.00
_cell.angle_beta   90.00
_cell.angle_gamma   90.00
#
_symmetry.space_group_name_H-M   'P 1'
#
loop_
_entity.id
_entity.type
_entity.pdbx_description
1 polymer ?
#
loop_
_entity_poly.entity_id
_entity_poly.type
_entity_poly.pdbx_seq_one_letter_code
_entity_poly.pdbx_strand_id
1 'polypeptide(L)'
;NISSLNWYDFFPKDLHPHKKCTNSKPTHNYDTVIASDCAYLREHIKPLAETISQLLGCAKENQLHLFGPYNRAVLHELITELRRERGMLVTVQEIKLERYRLKSGSH
;
A
#
# COMPACT_ATOMS: atom_id res chain seq x y z
N ASN A 1 -14.64 -4.02 -23.65
CA ASN A 1 -15.41 -5.01 -22.86
C ASN A 1 -14.51 -5.46 -21.73
N ILE A 2 -14.59 -4.83 -20.55
CA ILE A 2 -13.78 -5.22 -19.39
C ILE A 2 -14.68 -6.15 -18.57
N SER A 3 -14.45 -7.44 -18.72
CA SER A 3 -15.03 -8.48 -17.87
C SER A 3 -14.62 -8.20 -16.42
N SER A 4 -15.57 -8.31 -15.51
CA SER A 4 -15.42 -8.04 -14.07
C SER A 4 -14.07 -8.51 -13.53
N LEU A 5 -13.27 -7.55 -13.03
CA LEU A 5 -12.01 -7.82 -12.36
C LEU A 5 -12.34 -8.24 -10.91
N ASN A 6 -12.30 -9.54 -10.61
CA ASN A 6 -12.51 -10.00 -9.24
C ASN A 6 -11.16 -10.01 -8.52
N TRP A 7 -11.04 -9.25 -7.44
CA TRP A 7 -9.79 -9.14 -6.67
C TRP A 7 -9.30 -10.49 -6.13
N TYR A 8 -10.22 -11.45 -5.96
CA TYR A 8 -9.90 -12.81 -5.53
C TYR A 8 -9.12 -13.63 -6.56
N ASP A 9 -9.22 -13.29 -7.86
CA ASP A 9 -8.52 -13.99 -8.94
C ASP A 9 -7.00 -13.77 -8.89
N PHE A 10 -6.55 -12.78 -8.11
CA PHE A 10 -5.14 -12.42 -7.93
C PHE A 10 -4.54 -12.94 -6.62
N PHE A 11 -5.28 -13.68 -5.81
CA PHE A 11 -4.71 -14.40 -4.69
C PHE A 11 -4.06 -15.69 -5.21
N PRO A 12 -2.71 -15.80 -5.29
CA PRO A 12 -2.10 -17.09 -5.56
C PRO A 12 -2.52 -18.05 -4.44
N LYS A 13 -3.00 -19.24 -4.84
CA LYS A 13 -3.42 -20.32 -3.94
C LYS A 13 -2.27 -20.80 -3.01
N ASP A 14 -1.05 -20.34 -3.28
CA ASP A 14 0.19 -20.74 -2.63
C ASP A 14 0.92 -19.55 -1.98
N LEU A 15 0.19 -18.68 -1.27
CA LEU A 15 0.76 -17.67 -0.37
C LEU A 15 1.47 -18.36 0.80
N HIS A 16 2.65 -18.92 0.52
CA HIS A 16 3.55 -19.44 1.53
C HIS A 16 4.25 -18.27 2.22
N PRO A 17 4.00 -18.05 3.53
CA PRO A 17 4.81 -17.12 4.30
C PRO A 17 6.23 -17.69 4.31
N HIS A 18 7.23 -16.87 3.96
CA HIS A 18 8.67 -17.20 4.01
C HIS A 18 9.37 -17.80 2.79
N LYS A 19 8.92 -17.60 1.54
CA LYS A 19 9.91 -17.62 0.46
C LYS A 19 10.75 -16.34 0.52
N LYS A 20 11.89 -16.43 1.23
CA LYS A 20 13.03 -15.53 1.03
C LYS A 20 13.18 -15.28 -0.48
N CYS A 21 13.54 -14.07 -0.90
CA CYS A 21 13.81 -13.74 -2.30
C CYS A 21 14.87 -14.71 -2.86
N THR A 22 14.44 -15.87 -3.34
CA THR A 22 15.26 -16.86 -4.01
C THR A 22 15.04 -16.66 -5.50
N ASN A 23 16.10 -16.80 -6.28
CA ASN A 23 16.09 -16.63 -7.75
C ASN A 23 15.18 -17.63 -8.51
N SER A 24 14.27 -18.33 -7.82
CA SER A 24 13.25 -19.20 -8.38
C SER A 24 12.01 -18.37 -8.75
N LYS A 25 11.66 -18.38 -10.04
CA LYS A 25 10.52 -17.71 -10.70
C LYS A 25 9.40 -17.22 -9.74
N PRO A 26 9.15 -15.91 -9.67
CA PRO A 26 8.10 -15.37 -8.82
C PRO A 26 6.73 -15.59 -9.43
N THR A 27 5.85 -16.27 -8.71
CA THR A 27 4.42 -16.40 -9.03
C THR A 27 3.69 -15.16 -8.54
N HIS A 28 3.90 -14.03 -9.23
CA HIS A 28 3.36 -12.68 -8.96
C HIS A 28 4.25 -11.80 -8.09
N ASN A 29 4.85 -10.81 -8.75
CA ASN A 29 5.60 -9.72 -8.15
C ASN A 29 5.13 -8.46 -8.87
N TYR A 30 4.21 -7.71 -8.26
CA TYR A 30 3.80 -6.42 -8.80
C TYR A 30 4.95 -5.44 -8.63
N ASP A 31 5.23 -4.67 -9.68
CA ASP A 31 6.19 -3.56 -9.61
C ASP A 31 5.63 -2.40 -8.78
N THR A 32 4.30 -2.26 -8.73
CA THR A 32 3.64 -1.21 -7.98
C THR A 32 2.40 -1.72 -7.28
N VAL A 33 2.29 -1.41 -5.99
CA VAL A 33 1.07 -1.57 -5.20
C VAL A 33 0.53 -0.20 -4.86
N ILE A 34 -0.74 0.06 -5.17
CA ILE A 34 -1.44 1.30 -4.81
C ILE A 34 -2.56 0.94 -3.84
N ALA A 35 -2.58 1.61 -2.69
CA ALA A 35 -3.61 1.42 -1.68
C ALA A 35 -4.14 2.78 -1.21
N SER A 36 -5.42 2.83 -0.87
CA SER A 36 -6.04 4.02 -0.31
C SER A 36 -6.93 3.61 0.85
N ASP A 37 -6.75 4.27 1.99
CA ASP A 37 -7.51 4.09 3.22
C ASP A 37 -7.72 2.60 3.52
N CYS A 38 -6.66 1.87 3.87
CA CYS A 38 -6.73 0.43 4.19
C CYS A 38 -6.30 0.12 5.63
N ALA A 39 -5.62 1.05 6.29
CA ALA A 39 -5.13 0.92 7.66
C ALA A 39 -6.22 1.28 8.70
N TYR A 40 -7.32 0.52 8.72
CA TYR A 40 -8.47 0.84 9.58
C TYR A 40 -8.37 0.28 10.99
N LEU A 41 -8.06 -1.02 11.07
CA LEU A 41 -8.11 -1.81 12.28
C LEU A 41 -6.69 -2.19 12.67
N ARG A 42 -6.35 -1.95 13.93
CA ARG A 42 -4.99 -2.19 14.46
C ARG A 42 -4.56 -3.65 14.30
N GLU A 43 -5.47 -4.58 14.52
CA GLU A 43 -5.25 -6.03 14.36
C GLU A 43 -4.88 -6.44 12.93
N HIS A 44 -5.27 -5.65 11.93
CA HIS A 44 -4.97 -5.91 10.52
C HIS A 44 -3.64 -5.32 10.06
N ILE A 45 -2.92 -4.55 10.88
CA ILE A 45 -1.70 -3.88 10.43
C ILE A 45 -0.62 -4.87 10.02
N LYS A 46 -0.35 -5.89 10.83
CA LYS A 46 0.67 -6.91 10.50
C LYS A 46 0.29 -7.74 9.29
N PRO A 47 -0.94 -8.31 9.19
CA PRO A 47 -1.38 -9.01 7.98
C PRO A 47 -1.31 -8.12 6.72
N LEU A 48 -1.76 -6.86 6.81
CA LEU A 48 -1.73 -5.94 5.69
C LEU A 48 -0.30 -5.64 5.22
N ALA A 49 0.62 -5.37 6.15
CA ALA A 49 2.02 -5.14 5.82
C ALA A 49 2.68 -6.38 5.18
N GLU A 50 2.34 -7.58 5.66
CA GLU A 50 2.76 -8.84 5.06
C GLU A 50 2.25 -8.97 3.62
N THR A 51 0.95 -8.79 3.40
CA THR A 51 0.34 -8.87 2.07
C THR A 51 0.98 -7.87 1.10
N ILE A 52 1.17 -6.62 1.52
CA ILE A 52 1.83 -5.60 0.68
C ILE A 52 3.26 -6.04 0.30
N SER A 53 4.02 -6.57 1.27
CA SER A 53 5.40 -6.98 1.04
C SER A 53 5.50 -8.22 0.14
N GLN A 54 4.53 -9.12 0.23
CA GLN A 54 4.45 -10.32 -0.62
C GLN A 54 4.00 -9.99 -2.04
N LEU A 55 3.12 -8.99 -2.21
CA LEU A 55 2.67 -8.53 -3.51
C LEU A 55 3.76 -7.76 -4.26
N LEU A 56 4.59 -7.00 -3.55
CA LEU A 56 5.73 -6.30 -4.13
C LEU A 56 6.85 -7.27 -4.45
N GLY A 57 7.38 -7.23 -5.67
CA GLY A 57 8.62 -7.95 -5.95
C GLY A 57 9.83 -7.37 -5.20
N CYS A 58 10.92 -8.13 -5.13
CA CYS A 58 12.14 -7.71 -4.43
C CYS A 58 13.04 -6.72 -5.22
N ALA A 59 12.59 -6.23 -6.38
CA ALA A 59 13.39 -5.31 -7.19
C ALA A 59 13.40 -3.91 -6.54
N LYS A 60 14.53 -3.20 -6.66
CA LYS A 60 14.70 -1.84 -6.12
C LYS A 60 13.73 -0.82 -6.72
N GLU A 61 13.18 -1.12 -7.89
CA GLU A 61 12.25 -0.26 -8.62
C GLU A 61 10.80 -0.43 -8.12
N ASN A 62 10.55 -1.40 -7.25
CA ASN A 62 9.19 -1.73 -6.83
C ASN A 62 8.72 -0.78 -5.73
N GLN A 63 7.48 -0.29 -5.86
CA GLN A 63 6.98 0.82 -5.04
C GLN A 63 5.60 0.58 -4.48
N LEU A 64 5.41 1.06 -3.24
CA LEU A 64 4.10 1.20 -2.60
C LEU A 64 3.70 2.68 -2.64
N HIS A 65 2.51 2.96 -3.15
CA HIS A 65 1.83 4.24 -2.94
C HIS A 65 0.62 4.02 -2.03
N LEU A 66 0.67 4.61 -0.83
CA LEU A 66 -0.41 4.49 0.14
C LEU A 66 -0.95 5.86 0.51
N PHE A 67 -2.25 6.04 0.31
CA PHE A 67 -2.98 7.25 0.66
C PHE A 67 -3.86 6.98 1.88
N GLY A 68 -3.93 7.93 2.81
CA GLY A 68 -4.77 7.80 3.98
C GLY A 68 -4.92 9.11 4.75
N PRO A 69 -5.89 9.16 5.69
CA PRO A 69 -6.09 10.33 6.53
C PRO A 69 -4.86 10.60 7.42
N TYR A 70 -4.39 11.84 7.41
CA TYR A 70 -3.15 12.26 8.08
C TYR A 70 -3.16 12.02 9.59
N ASN A 71 -4.30 12.16 10.26
CA ASN A 71 -4.43 12.13 11.71
C ASN A 71 -4.76 10.74 12.29
N ARG A 72 -4.41 9.66 11.58
CA ARG A 72 -4.79 8.30 12.00
C ARG A 72 -3.61 7.57 12.65
N ALA A 73 -3.71 7.31 13.96
CA ALA A 73 -2.69 6.56 14.71
C ALA A 73 -2.35 5.21 14.05
N VAL A 74 -3.37 4.49 13.57
CA VAL A 74 -3.22 3.19 12.90
C VAL A 74 -2.39 3.30 11.60
N LEU A 75 -2.46 4.41 10.87
CA LEU A 75 -1.63 4.62 9.69
C LEU A 75 -0.14 4.75 10.06
N HIS A 76 0.17 5.42 11.18
CA HIS A 76 1.54 5.50 11.70
C HIS A 76 2.06 4.15 12.19
N GLU A 77 1.19 3.29 12.74
CA GLU A 77 1.55 1.91 13.08
C GLU A 77 1.91 1.11 11.83
N LEU A 78 1.13 1.23 10.74
CA LEU A 78 1.46 0.59 9.46
C LEU A 78 2.80 1.08 8.90
N ILE A 79 3.06 2.40 8.93
CA ILE A 79 4.36 2.96 8.49
C ILE A 79 5.51 2.37 9.32
N THR A 80 5.30 2.19 10.62
CA THR A 80 6.31 1.62 11.52
C THR A 80 6.58 0.16 11.20
N GLU A 81 5.53 -0.64 10.98
CA GLU A 81 5.64 -2.05 10.60
C GLU A 81 6.37 -2.21 9.25
N LEU A 82 5.99 -1.43 8.23
CA LEU A 82 6.63 -1.46 6.91
C LEU A 82 8.12 -1.08 6.98
N ARG A 83 8.48 -0.08 7.79
CA ARG A 83 9.89 0.33 7.95
C ARG A 83 10.72 -0.68 8.75
N ARG A 84 10.24 -1.10 9.91
CA ARG A 84 11.02 -1.89 10.88
C ARG A 84 11.00 -3.37 10.57
N GLU A 85 9.81 -3.93 10.36
CA GLU A 85 9.61 -5.38 10.27
C GLU A 85 9.71 -5.88 8.82
N ARG A 86 9.50 -4.99 7.84
CA ARG A 86 9.60 -5.29 6.40
C ARG A 86 10.81 -4.66 5.72
N GLY A 87 11.56 -3.80 6.42
CA GLY A 87 12.76 -3.17 5.89
C GLY A 87 12.51 -2.24 4.70
N MET A 88 11.29 -1.74 4.53
CA MET A 88 10.95 -0.85 3.42
C MET A 88 11.43 0.58 3.70
N LEU A 89 11.93 1.24 2.65
CA LEU A 89 12.21 2.67 2.69
C LEU A 89 10.89 3.44 2.49
N VAL A 90 10.26 3.86 3.57
CA VAL A 90 8.98 4.58 3.52
C VAL A 90 9.20 6.09 3.66
N THR A 91 8.71 6.86 2.69
CA THR A 91 8.63 8.34 2.74
C THR A 91 7.19 8.77 2.97
N VAL A 92 6.98 9.74 3.86
CA VAL A 92 5.64 10.27 4.17
C VAL A 92 5.53 11.69 3.65
N GLN A 93 4.46 11.98 2.91
CA GLN A 93 4.15 13.30 2.37
C GLN A 93 2.72 13.68 2.75
N GLU A 94 2.48 14.96 3.01
CA GLU A 94 1.16 15.50 3.32
C GLU A 94 0.63 16.27 2.10
N ILE A 95 -0.59 15.94 1.66
CA ILE A 95 -1.29 16.70 0.61
C ILE A 95 -2.32 17.60 1.31
N LYS A 96 -2.09 18.91 1.27
CA LYS A 96 -3.02 19.92 1.79
C LYS A 96 -3.90 20.43 0.65
N LEU A 97 -5.22 20.29 0.82
CA LEU A 97 -6.22 20.80 -0.11
C LEU A 97 -6.95 21.97 0.54
N GLU A 98 -6.84 23.15 -0.07
CA GLU A 98 -7.50 24.37 0.38
C GLU A 98 -8.61 24.75 -0.60
N ARG A 99 -9.82 24.95 -0.08
CA ARG A 99 -10.96 25.38 -0.90
C ARG A 99 -11.11 26.89 -0.83
N TYR A 100 -10.85 27.57 -1.94
CA TYR A 100 -11.10 29.00 -2.08
C TYR A 100 -12.52 29.24 -2.61
N ARG A 101 -13.25 30.16 -1.97
CA ARG A 101 -14.51 30.69 -2.50
C ARG A 101 -14.20 31.97 -3.27
N LEU A 102 -14.38 31.93 -4.58
CA LEU A 102 -14.33 33.13 -5.40
C LEU A 102 -15.57 33.98 -5.06
N LYS A 103 -15.36 35.20 -4.57
CA LYS A 103 -16.44 36.19 -4.49
C LYS A 103 -16.63 36.77 -5.89
N SER A 104 -17.87 36.87 -6.36
CA SER A 104 -18.16 37.65 -7.57
C SER A 104 -17.78 39.10 -7.28
N GLY A 105 -16.89 39.67 -8.09
CA GLY A 105 -16.56 41.08 -7.99
C GLY A 105 -17.83 41.90 -8.16
N SER A 106 -18.15 42.75 -7.19
CA SER A 106 -19.16 43.80 -7.34
C SER A 106 -18.59 44.82 -8.32
N HIS A 107 -19.01 44.70 -9.59
CA HIS A 107 -18.94 45.77 -10.57
C HIS A 107 -20.05 46.79 -10.31
#